data_AF-A0A5N7W9E6-F1
#
_entry.id   AF-A0A5N7W9E6-F1
#
_cell.length_a   1.000
_cell.length_b   1.000
_cell.length_c   1.000
_cell.angle_alpha   90.00
_cell.angle_beta   90.00
_cell.angle_gamma   90.00
#
_symmetry.space_group_name_H-M   'P 1'
#
loop_
_entity.id
_entity.type
_entity.pdbx_description
1 polymer ?
#
loop_
_entity_poly.entity_id
_entity_poly.type
_entity_poly.pdbx_seq_one_letter_code
_entity_poly.pdbx_strand_id
1 'polypeptide(L)'
;MRIPQFLSTIDTEYGKPFEGGFYGGLININSTIYAIVWAPKSTQIKEKIDVEKANAFDPADSSSNTIALADAGSPLAKAALAANINGYNDWLIPARDVLELGYRMLKPSRNRNYANYFDGVNHNSLPEGKHYSDSFPAQTIAPDFLDGGSESFDLAWYWSSSLHSGGVAFCQHFEDGYQSHYHSVSAVGLARFVRLAQVPVQALTTTPIDAQSINLHH
;
A
#
# COMPACT_ATOMS: atom_id res chain seq x y z
N MET A 1 -19.48 -10.28 4.13
CA MET A 1 -18.94 -10.66 2.80
C MET A 1 -17.93 -11.77 3.05
N ARG A 2 -18.12 -12.97 2.49
CA ARG A 2 -17.21 -14.10 2.73
C ARG A 2 -16.03 -13.94 1.78
N ILE A 3 -14.80 -13.86 2.32
CA ILE A 3 -13.60 -13.72 1.50
C ILE A 3 -13.44 -15.03 0.69
N PRO A 4 -13.35 -14.96 -0.64
CA PRO A 4 -13.14 -16.09 -1.54
C PRO A 4 -11.85 -16.84 -1.20
N GLN A 5 -11.81 -18.15 -1.47
CA GLN A 5 -10.68 -19.00 -1.08
C GLN A 5 -9.34 -18.59 -1.73
N PHE A 6 -9.37 -18.05 -2.95
CA PHE A 6 -8.18 -17.46 -3.59
C PHE A 6 -7.70 -16.17 -2.90
N LEU A 7 -8.62 -15.33 -2.42
CA LEU A 7 -8.27 -14.18 -1.59
C LEU A 7 -7.72 -14.62 -0.21
N SER A 8 -8.23 -15.73 0.34
CA SER A 8 -7.77 -16.24 1.64
C SER A 8 -6.32 -16.72 1.63
N THR A 9 -5.82 -17.22 0.50
CA THR A 9 -4.41 -17.62 0.35
C THR A 9 -3.50 -16.40 0.22
N ILE A 10 -3.90 -15.38 -0.57
CA ILE A 10 -3.06 -14.17 -0.72
C ILE A 10 -3.03 -13.32 0.55
N ASP A 11 -4.10 -13.29 1.34
CA ASP A 11 -4.19 -12.51 2.61
C ASP A 11 -3.21 -12.97 3.71
N THR A 12 -2.41 -14.01 3.47
CA THR A 12 -1.33 -14.45 4.37
C THR A 12 0.07 -14.41 3.75
N GLU A 13 0.18 -14.03 2.47
CA GLU A 13 1.42 -14.03 1.70
C GLU A 13 2.07 -12.63 1.60
N TYR A 14 1.84 -11.77 2.59
CA TYR A 14 2.47 -10.44 2.62
C TYR A 14 3.99 -10.55 2.46
N GLY A 15 4.54 -9.72 1.58
CA GLY A 15 5.98 -9.67 1.31
C GLY A 15 6.49 -10.81 0.41
N LYS A 16 5.62 -11.67 -0.13
CA LYS A 16 6.02 -12.66 -1.15
C LYS A 16 6.14 -12.02 -2.53
N PRO A 17 7.05 -12.53 -3.40
CA PRO A 17 7.14 -12.08 -4.79
C PRO A 17 5.81 -12.24 -5.52
N PHE A 18 5.35 -11.17 -6.15
CA PHE A 18 4.07 -11.13 -6.86
C PHE A 18 4.14 -10.03 -7.93
N GLU A 19 3.77 -10.35 -9.18
CA GLU A 19 3.60 -9.34 -10.25
C GLU A 19 4.81 -8.39 -10.39
N GLY A 20 6.04 -8.92 -10.34
CA GLY A 20 7.26 -8.12 -10.47
C GLY A 20 7.65 -7.29 -9.24
N GLY A 21 6.92 -7.38 -8.14
CA GLY A 21 7.25 -6.79 -6.84
C GLY A 21 6.87 -7.71 -5.70
N PHE A 22 6.32 -7.14 -4.63
CA PHE A 22 5.95 -7.88 -3.41
C PHE A 22 4.52 -7.57 -2.98
N TYR A 23 3.77 -8.62 -2.64
CA TYR A 23 2.37 -8.47 -2.26
C TYR A 23 2.21 -7.68 -0.94
N GLY A 24 1.37 -6.65 -0.96
CA GLY A 24 1.15 -5.70 0.14
C GLY A 24 -0.25 -5.71 0.74
N GLY A 25 -1.14 -6.60 0.29
CA GLY A 25 -2.54 -6.64 0.71
C GLY A 25 -3.51 -6.14 -0.36
N LEU A 26 -4.76 -5.96 0.05
CA LEU A 26 -5.87 -5.60 -0.84
C LEU A 26 -6.44 -4.23 -0.50
N ILE A 27 -6.80 -3.50 -1.55
CA ILE A 27 -7.49 -2.22 -1.45
C ILE A 27 -8.67 -2.16 -2.41
N ASN A 28 -9.79 -1.60 -1.94
CA ASN A 28 -10.97 -1.27 -2.70
C ASN A 28 -10.87 0.19 -3.15
N ILE A 29 -10.88 0.42 -4.46
CA ILE A 29 -10.90 1.75 -5.07
C ILE A 29 -12.14 1.79 -5.96
N ASN A 30 -13.12 2.63 -5.59
CA ASN A 30 -14.36 2.81 -6.35
C ASN A 30 -15.08 1.49 -6.70
N SER A 31 -15.22 0.58 -5.71
CA SER A 31 -15.82 -0.75 -5.84
C SER A 31 -15.02 -1.77 -6.66
N THR A 32 -13.78 -1.44 -7.04
CA THR A 32 -12.85 -2.37 -7.69
C THR A 32 -11.76 -2.77 -6.70
N ILE A 33 -11.52 -4.07 -6.58
CA ILE A 33 -10.49 -4.62 -5.69
C ILE A 33 -9.17 -4.74 -6.44
N TYR A 34 -8.11 -4.23 -5.83
CA TYR A 34 -6.74 -4.31 -6.32
C TYR A 34 -5.85 -4.99 -5.28
N ALA A 35 -4.93 -5.81 -5.77
CA ALA A 35 -3.76 -6.23 -5.01
C ALA A 35 -2.67 -5.16 -5.11
N ILE A 36 -2.12 -4.78 -3.96
CA ILE A 36 -0.99 -3.84 -3.87
C ILE A 36 0.30 -4.60 -4.12
N VAL A 37 1.11 -4.08 -5.03
CA VAL A 37 2.41 -4.64 -5.39
C VAL A 37 3.49 -3.62 -5.09
N TRP A 38 4.28 -3.85 -4.04
CA TRP A 38 5.41 -2.99 -3.67
C TRP A 38 6.61 -3.22 -4.58
N ALA A 39 7.20 -2.16 -5.10
CA ALA A 39 8.44 -2.23 -5.87
C ALA A 39 9.59 -2.81 -5.01
N PRO A 40 10.63 -3.40 -5.61
CA PRO A 40 11.84 -3.78 -4.88
C PRO A 40 12.46 -2.60 -4.13
N LYS A 41 13.03 -2.85 -2.94
CA LYS A 41 13.65 -1.81 -2.11
C LYS A 41 14.75 -1.06 -2.87
N SER A 42 15.49 -1.76 -3.74
CA SER A 42 16.57 -1.19 -4.55
C SER A 42 16.13 -0.08 -5.51
N THR A 43 14.82 0.03 -5.81
CA THR A 43 14.27 1.09 -6.69
C THR A 43 13.64 2.23 -5.90
N GLN A 44 13.70 2.21 -4.57
CA GLN A 44 13.21 3.28 -3.73
C GLN A 44 13.93 4.59 -4.03
N ILE A 45 13.18 5.69 -4.05
CA ILE A 45 13.73 7.02 -4.30
C ILE A 45 13.60 7.87 -3.04
N LYS A 46 14.63 8.68 -2.77
CA LYS A 46 14.61 9.72 -1.75
C LYS A 46 14.59 11.08 -2.44
N GLU A 47 13.44 11.73 -2.48
CA GLU A 47 13.27 13.01 -3.17
C GLU A 47 12.11 13.82 -2.57
N LYS A 48 12.02 15.08 -2.97
CA LYS A 48 10.83 15.89 -2.75
C LYS A 48 9.69 15.44 -3.66
N ILE A 49 8.46 15.60 -3.18
CA ILE A 49 7.27 15.48 -4.03
C ILE A 49 6.94 16.80 -4.75
N ASP A 50 7.45 17.92 -4.24
CA ASP A 50 7.42 19.33 -4.71
C ASP A 50 6.38 19.66 -5.80
N VAL A 51 5.21 20.15 -5.35
CA VAL A 51 4.20 20.77 -6.21
C VAL A 51 3.57 21.96 -5.47
N GLU A 52 3.39 23.09 -6.16
CA GLU A 52 2.66 24.24 -5.59
C GLU A 52 1.18 23.91 -5.38
N LYS A 53 0.57 23.22 -6.36
CA LYS A 53 -0.82 22.78 -6.34
C LYS A 53 -1.04 21.63 -7.33
N ALA A 54 -1.69 20.57 -6.87
CA ALA A 54 -2.17 19.48 -7.72
C ALA A 54 -3.53 18.98 -7.24
N ASN A 55 -4.33 18.42 -8.14
CA ASN A 55 -5.63 17.82 -7.81
C ASN A 55 -5.45 16.34 -7.40
N ALA A 56 -4.63 16.10 -6.38
CA ALA A 56 -4.25 14.76 -5.93
C ALA A 56 -4.80 14.48 -4.51
N PHE A 57 -6.11 14.54 -4.31
CA PHE A 57 -6.74 14.50 -2.98
C PHE A 57 -7.34 13.14 -2.60
N ASP A 58 -7.32 12.15 -3.50
CA ASP A 58 -7.96 10.87 -3.25
C ASP A 58 -7.13 10.06 -2.24
N PRO A 59 -7.71 9.52 -1.17
CA PRO A 59 -6.93 8.75 -0.19
C PRO A 59 -6.50 7.37 -0.69
N ALA A 60 -7.14 6.80 -1.71
CA ALA A 60 -6.88 5.43 -2.19
C ALA A 60 -6.41 5.36 -3.65
N ASP A 61 -6.83 6.29 -4.50
CA ASP A 61 -6.49 6.29 -5.93
C ASP A 61 -5.06 6.81 -6.19
N SER A 62 -4.09 5.91 -6.08
CA SER A 62 -2.67 6.18 -6.37
C SER A 62 -2.45 6.60 -7.83
N SER A 63 -3.30 6.14 -8.75
CA SER A 63 -3.15 6.40 -10.18
C SER A 63 -3.53 7.85 -10.50
N SER A 64 -4.77 8.24 -10.15
CA SER A 64 -5.26 9.61 -10.37
C SER A 64 -4.34 10.64 -9.69
N ASN A 65 -3.90 10.36 -8.46
CA ASN A 65 -3.02 11.26 -7.73
C ASN A 65 -1.62 11.38 -8.36
N THR A 66 -0.98 10.27 -8.72
CA THR A 66 0.36 10.30 -9.32
C THR A 66 0.35 11.03 -10.66
N ILE A 67 -0.68 10.83 -11.48
CA ILE A 67 -0.88 11.57 -12.73
C ILE A 67 -1.02 13.06 -12.45
N ALA A 68 -1.91 13.45 -11.54
CA ALA A 68 -2.11 14.86 -11.19
C ALA A 68 -0.84 15.54 -10.64
N LEU A 69 -0.03 14.81 -9.87
CA LEU A 69 1.26 15.30 -9.38
C LEU A 69 2.28 15.47 -10.52
N ALA A 70 2.34 14.50 -11.44
CA ALA A 70 3.24 14.56 -12.59
C ALA A 70 2.88 15.72 -13.53
N ASP A 71 1.59 15.94 -13.78
CA ASP A 71 1.08 17.07 -14.55
C ASP A 71 1.39 18.41 -13.88
N ALA A 72 1.34 18.46 -12.55
CA ALA A 72 1.76 19.62 -11.75
C ALA A 72 3.28 19.81 -11.66
N GLY A 73 4.06 18.91 -12.26
CA GLY A 73 5.51 19.06 -12.41
C GLY A 73 6.37 18.22 -11.46
N SER A 74 5.77 17.44 -10.55
CA SER A 74 6.48 16.65 -9.55
C SER A 74 7.54 15.74 -10.20
N PRO A 75 8.84 15.91 -9.90
CA PRO A 75 9.90 15.04 -10.41
C PRO A 75 9.72 13.60 -9.93
N LEU A 76 9.29 13.41 -8.69
CA LEU A 76 9.06 12.10 -8.10
C LEU A 76 7.90 11.36 -8.79
N ALA A 77 6.80 12.05 -9.10
CA ALA A 77 5.68 11.43 -9.80
C ALA A 77 6.03 11.09 -11.26
N LYS A 78 6.77 11.96 -11.94
CA LYS A 78 7.30 11.67 -13.28
C LYS A 78 8.24 10.46 -13.26
N ALA A 79 9.08 10.34 -12.24
CA ALA A 79 9.95 9.17 -12.06
C ALA A 79 9.15 7.88 -11.86
N ALA A 80 8.05 7.91 -11.10
CA ALA A 80 7.14 6.77 -10.94
C ALA A 80 6.54 6.33 -12.29
N LEU A 81 5.95 7.28 -13.04
CA LEU A 81 5.29 6.99 -14.32
C LEU A 81 6.27 6.58 -15.44
N ALA A 82 7.54 6.95 -15.32
CA ALA A 82 8.58 6.55 -16.27
C ALA A 82 9.31 5.25 -15.88
N ALA A 83 9.10 4.74 -14.67
CA ALA A 83 9.82 3.59 -14.17
C ALA A 83 9.48 2.33 -14.97
N ASN A 84 10.49 1.58 -15.38
CA ASN A 84 10.35 0.20 -15.83
C ASN A 84 11.11 -0.70 -14.86
N ILE A 85 10.37 -1.41 -14.01
CA ILE A 85 10.92 -2.27 -12.97
C ILE A 85 10.39 -3.67 -13.18
N ASN A 86 11.30 -4.63 -13.32
CA ASN A 86 10.98 -6.04 -13.54
C ASN A 86 10.01 -6.28 -14.72
N GLY A 87 10.08 -5.45 -15.76
CA GLY A 87 9.26 -5.56 -16.97
C GLY A 87 7.91 -4.83 -16.92
N TYR A 88 7.59 -4.14 -15.81
CA TYR A 88 6.33 -3.40 -15.63
C TYR A 88 6.57 -1.90 -15.64
N ASN A 89 5.62 -1.14 -16.19
CA ASN A 89 5.70 0.30 -16.44
C ASN A 89 4.52 1.13 -15.89
N ASP A 90 3.71 0.53 -15.03
CA ASP A 90 2.51 1.07 -14.38
C ASP A 90 2.77 1.37 -12.89
N TRP A 91 3.97 1.85 -12.58
CA TRP A 91 4.38 2.20 -11.21
C TRP A 91 3.86 3.58 -10.79
N LEU A 92 3.46 3.67 -9.53
CA LEU A 92 2.77 4.82 -8.93
C LEU A 92 3.42 5.19 -7.60
N ILE A 93 3.22 6.44 -7.16
CA ILE A 93 3.44 6.80 -5.75
C ILE A 93 2.19 6.31 -4.98
N PRO A 94 2.33 5.61 -3.84
CA PRO A 94 1.18 5.11 -3.10
C PRO A 94 0.33 6.24 -2.51
N ALA A 95 -0.99 6.17 -2.69
CA ALA A 95 -1.96 7.01 -1.98
C ALA A 95 -1.97 6.69 -0.48
N ARG A 96 -2.59 7.55 0.34
CA ARG A 96 -2.50 7.47 1.82
C ARG A 96 -2.89 6.10 2.34
N ASP A 97 -4.01 5.59 1.86
CA ASP A 97 -4.60 4.31 2.27
C ASP A 97 -3.84 3.11 1.67
N VAL A 98 -3.14 3.29 0.55
CA VAL A 98 -2.22 2.27 0.02
C VAL A 98 -0.94 2.21 0.86
N LEU A 99 -0.40 3.37 1.24
CA LEU A 99 0.81 3.47 2.07
C LEU A 99 0.61 2.88 3.46
N GLU A 100 -0.58 3.10 4.03
CA GLU A 100 -0.98 2.53 5.31
C GLU A 100 -0.90 1.00 5.33
N LEU A 101 -1.29 0.33 4.26
CA LEU A 101 -1.16 -1.13 4.14
C LEU A 101 0.29 -1.60 4.10
N GLY A 102 1.21 -0.77 3.59
CA GLY A 102 2.64 -1.00 3.69
C GLY A 102 3.10 -1.11 5.14
N TYR A 103 2.70 -0.18 6.00
CA TYR A 103 3.02 -0.28 7.42
C TYR A 103 2.25 -1.40 8.11
N ARG A 104 0.93 -1.50 7.88
CA ARG A 104 0.07 -2.50 8.54
C ARG A 104 0.53 -3.93 8.31
N MET A 105 0.89 -4.28 7.08
CA MET A 105 1.19 -5.66 6.70
C MET A 105 2.69 -5.97 6.72
N LEU A 106 3.53 -4.96 6.51
CA LEU A 106 4.98 -5.10 6.35
C LEU A 106 5.77 -4.27 7.37
N LYS A 107 5.19 -4.03 8.56
CA LYS A 107 5.86 -3.34 9.66
C LYS A 107 7.22 -3.99 9.95
N PRO A 108 8.34 -3.27 9.74
CA PRO A 108 9.67 -3.87 9.84
C PRO A 108 10.13 -4.03 11.29
N SER A 109 9.80 -3.10 12.17
CA SER A 109 10.32 -3.02 13.55
C SER A 109 9.41 -3.70 14.58
N ARG A 110 9.95 -3.91 15.80
CA ARG A 110 9.15 -4.26 17.00
C ARG A 110 8.76 -3.05 17.84
N ASN A 111 9.00 -1.84 17.33
CA ASN A 111 8.76 -0.62 18.08
C ASN A 111 7.26 -0.49 18.40
N ARG A 112 6.95 0.15 19.52
CA ARG A 112 5.57 0.48 19.89
C ARG A 112 4.97 1.37 18.81
N ASN A 113 3.72 1.11 18.42
CA ASN A 113 3.05 1.98 17.46
C ASN A 113 2.74 3.35 18.08
N TYR A 114 2.83 4.39 17.27
CA TYR A 114 2.24 5.68 17.53
C TYR A 114 0.71 5.54 17.38
N ALA A 115 0.06 5.04 18.42
CA ALA A 115 -1.35 4.67 18.44
C ALA A 115 -2.23 5.84 18.91
N ASN A 116 -2.25 6.94 18.15
CA ASN A 116 -3.14 8.07 18.42
C ASN A 116 -4.46 7.96 17.64
N TYR A 117 -5.44 8.77 18.04
CA TYR A 117 -6.87 8.65 17.68
C TYR A 117 -7.21 8.52 16.18
N PHE A 118 -6.30 8.78 15.24
CA PHE A 118 -6.57 8.68 13.79
C PHE A 118 -5.65 7.72 13.03
N ASP A 119 -4.56 7.24 13.64
CA ASP A 119 -3.59 6.40 12.94
C ASP A 119 -4.18 5.02 12.63
N GLY A 120 -4.01 4.57 11.38
CA GLY A 120 -4.43 3.25 10.93
C GLY A 120 -5.89 3.13 10.48
N VAL A 121 -6.73 4.17 10.56
CA VAL A 121 -8.07 4.06 9.95
C VAL A 121 -7.95 4.02 8.43
N ASN A 122 -8.45 2.94 7.83
CA ASN A 122 -8.39 2.74 6.39
C ASN A 122 -9.65 2.02 5.89
N HIS A 123 -10.67 2.81 5.52
CA HIS A 123 -11.94 2.27 5.02
C HIS A 123 -11.83 1.61 3.64
N ASN A 124 -10.74 1.87 2.91
CA ASN A 124 -10.51 1.32 1.58
C ASN A 124 -9.74 0.00 1.63
N SER A 125 -9.03 -0.31 2.71
CA SER A 125 -8.37 -1.61 2.88
C SER A 125 -9.34 -2.78 3.03
N LEU A 126 -8.86 -3.97 2.66
CA LEU A 126 -9.57 -5.23 2.86
C LEU A 126 -8.67 -6.21 3.63
N PRO A 127 -9.09 -6.67 4.83
CA PRO A 127 -10.25 -6.19 5.59
C PRO A 127 -10.12 -4.71 6.01
N GLU A 128 -11.24 -4.08 6.34
CA GLU A 128 -11.27 -2.67 6.73
C GLU A 128 -10.35 -2.38 7.92
N GLY A 129 -9.38 -1.48 7.70
CA GLY A 129 -8.34 -1.10 8.63
C GLY A 129 -8.91 -0.30 9.79
N LYS A 130 -8.67 -0.80 11.00
CA LYS A 130 -9.00 -0.14 12.27
C LYS A 130 -7.79 0.58 12.84
N HIS A 131 -8.05 1.46 13.81
CA HIS A 131 -7.03 2.18 14.55
C HIS A 131 -5.87 1.28 14.97
N TYR A 132 -4.67 1.84 14.89
CA TYR A 132 -3.52 1.24 15.55
C TYR A 132 -3.73 1.20 17.06
N SER A 133 -3.15 0.19 17.68
CA SER A 133 -2.93 0.13 19.11
C SER A 133 -1.43 0.03 19.36
N ASP A 134 -0.99 0.21 20.60
CA ASP A 134 0.41 0.06 20.99
C ASP A 134 1.09 -1.20 20.46
N SER A 135 0.32 -2.28 20.27
CA SER A 135 0.77 -3.59 19.79
C SER A 135 0.25 -3.99 18.41
N PHE A 136 -0.65 -3.21 17.80
CA PHE A 136 -1.22 -3.49 16.48
C PHE A 136 -1.05 -2.31 15.51
N PRO A 137 -0.47 -2.51 14.32
CA PRO A 137 0.05 -3.77 13.77
C PRO A 137 1.27 -4.29 14.55
N ALA A 138 1.38 -5.62 14.61
CA ALA A 138 2.58 -6.30 15.07
C ALA A 138 3.66 -6.26 13.98
N GLN A 139 4.92 -6.56 14.34
CA GLN A 139 5.98 -6.75 13.35
C GLN A 139 5.56 -7.82 12.33
N THR A 140 5.91 -7.61 11.06
CA THR A 140 5.66 -8.60 10.01
C THR A 140 6.40 -9.91 10.30
N ILE A 141 5.90 -11.01 9.75
CA ILE A 141 6.58 -12.31 9.76
C ILE A 141 7.31 -12.60 8.43
N ALA A 142 7.21 -11.71 7.45
CA ALA A 142 7.87 -11.82 6.16
C ALA A 142 9.39 -11.57 6.33
N PRO A 143 10.26 -12.58 6.17
CA PRO A 143 11.67 -12.46 6.55
C PRO A 143 12.43 -11.33 5.85
N ASP A 144 12.15 -11.12 4.56
CA ASP A 144 12.81 -10.09 3.76
C ASP A 144 12.38 -8.66 4.16
N PHE A 145 11.22 -8.52 4.82
CA PHE A 145 10.65 -7.24 5.26
C PHE A 145 10.85 -6.96 6.76
N LEU A 146 11.45 -7.88 7.51
CA LEU A 146 11.91 -7.62 8.88
C LEU A 146 12.99 -6.53 8.87
N ASP A 147 13.13 -5.77 9.96
CA ASP A 147 14.21 -4.80 10.12
C ASP A 147 15.60 -5.41 9.81
N GLY A 148 16.36 -4.76 8.92
CA GLY A 148 17.61 -5.27 8.35
C GLY A 148 17.47 -6.24 7.17
N GLY A 149 16.24 -6.62 6.81
CA GLY A 149 15.92 -7.46 5.65
C GLY A 149 16.19 -6.77 4.32
N SER A 150 16.41 -7.58 3.28
CA SER A 150 16.73 -7.15 1.91
C SER A 150 15.63 -6.26 1.30
N GLU A 151 14.38 -6.47 1.71
CA GLU A 151 13.20 -5.76 1.23
C GLU A 151 12.53 -4.94 2.34
N SER A 152 13.14 -4.79 3.51
CA SER A 152 12.60 -4.00 4.61
C SER A 152 12.34 -2.56 4.19
N PHE A 153 11.17 -2.02 4.55
CA PHE A 153 11.03 -0.58 4.61
C PHE A 153 12.07 -0.01 5.57
N ASP A 154 12.64 1.14 5.23
CA ASP A 154 13.54 1.84 6.12
C ASP A 154 12.74 2.42 7.29
N LEU A 155 13.36 2.50 8.48
CA LEU A 155 12.77 3.14 9.66
C LEU A 155 12.81 4.67 9.48
N ALA A 156 12.04 5.15 8.52
CA ALA A 156 11.96 6.53 8.08
C ALA A 156 10.53 6.83 7.61
N TRP A 157 10.28 8.07 7.23
CA TRP A 157 8.98 8.47 6.72
C TRP A 157 8.94 8.41 5.20
N TYR A 158 7.77 8.01 4.69
CA TYR A 158 7.49 7.81 3.28
C TYR A 158 6.40 8.74 2.79
N TRP A 159 6.57 9.24 1.56
CA TRP A 159 5.58 10.06 0.88
C TRP A 159 4.38 9.27 0.43
N SER A 160 3.22 9.91 0.55
CA SER A 160 2.02 9.56 -0.17
C SER A 160 1.81 10.46 -1.38
N SER A 161 1.14 9.94 -2.41
CA SER A 161 0.62 10.74 -3.53
C SER A 161 -0.58 11.62 -3.13
N SER A 162 -1.22 11.33 -1.99
CA SER A 162 -2.39 12.08 -1.51
C SER A 162 -1.94 13.40 -0.88
N LEU A 163 -2.55 14.49 -1.31
CA LEU A 163 -2.38 15.82 -0.77
C LEU A 163 -3.50 16.16 0.21
N HIS A 164 -3.16 16.97 1.20
CA HIS A 164 -4.08 17.74 2.02
C HIS A 164 -4.24 19.16 1.43
N SER A 165 -5.30 19.87 1.83
CA SER A 165 -5.54 21.25 1.43
C SER A 165 -4.31 22.12 1.73
N GLY A 166 -3.88 22.91 0.75
CA GLY A 166 -2.70 23.78 0.87
C GLY A 166 -1.39 23.23 0.28
N GLY A 167 -1.44 22.15 -0.52
CA GLY A 167 -0.27 21.62 -1.24
C GLY A 167 0.68 20.77 -0.38
N VAL A 168 0.17 20.29 0.75
CA VAL A 168 0.89 19.48 1.72
C VAL A 168 0.66 18.00 1.40
N ALA A 169 1.70 17.18 1.31
CA ALA A 169 1.55 15.75 1.05
C ALA A 169 1.43 14.96 2.35
N PHE A 170 0.55 13.96 2.38
CA PHE A 170 0.51 12.99 3.46
C PHE A 170 1.79 12.16 3.48
N CYS A 171 2.16 11.68 4.66
CA CYS A 171 3.28 10.78 4.84
C CYS A 171 3.01 9.81 5.99
N GLN A 172 3.82 8.75 6.05
CA GLN A 172 3.78 7.78 7.14
C GLN A 172 5.17 7.38 7.57
N HIS A 173 5.37 7.34 8.89
CA HIS A 173 6.60 6.86 9.51
C HIS A 173 6.57 5.34 9.63
N PHE A 174 7.59 4.67 9.11
CA PHE A 174 7.73 3.22 9.19
C PHE A 174 8.49 2.75 10.45
N GLU A 175 8.91 3.69 11.30
CA GLU A 175 9.43 3.37 12.63
C GLU A 175 8.30 2.94 13.58
N ASP A 176 7.23 3.73 13.66
CA ASP A 176 6.16 3.62 14.66
C ASP A 176 4.74 3.75 14.07
N GLY A 177 4.61 3.97 12.76
CA GLY A 177 3.32 4.04 12.09
C GLY A 177 2.67 5.41 12.09
N TYR A 178 3.31 6.44 12.68
CA TYR A 178 2.76 7.79 12.76
C TYR A 178 2.38 8.33 11.38
N GLN A 179 1.13 8.78 11.22
CA GLN A 179 0.64 9.39 9.99
C GLN A 179 0.53 10.91 10.16
N SER A 180 1.12 11.66 9.22
CA SER A 180 1.11 13.12 9.25
C SER A 180 1.11 13.70 7.83
N HIS A 181 1.31 15.01 7.72
CA HIS A 181 1.42 15.69 6.43
C HIS A 181 2.44 16.83 6.52
N TYR A 182 3.27 16.97 5.48
CA TYR A 182 4.33 17.99 5.41
C TYR A 182 4.18 18.89 4.18
N HIS A 183 4.55 20.16 4.32
CA HIS A 183 4.69 21.06 3.17
C HIS A 183 5.71 20.46 2.19
N SER A 184 5.24 20.17 0.98
CA SER A 184 5.95 19.40 -0.04
C SER A 184 7.20 20.10 -0.61
N VAL A 185 7.25 21.43 -0.53
CA VAL A 185 8.23 22.27 -1.26
C VAL A 185 9.66 22.23 -0.70
N SER A 186 9.86 21.78 0.54
CA SER A 186 11.19 21.76 1.17
C SER A 186 11.58 20.42 1.81
N ALA A 187 10.63 19.52 2.05
CA ALA A 187 10.91 18.23 2.68
C ALA A 187 11.35 17.18 1.66
N VAL A 188 12.34 16.35 2.03
CA VAL A 188 12.81 15.21 1.24
C VAL A 188 12.46 13.92 2.00
N GLY A 189 11.68 13.06 1.36
CA GLY A 189 11.16 11.83 1.94
C GLY A 189 11.42 10.62 1.05
N LEU A 190 11.18 9.42 1.57
CA LEU A 190 11.29 8.20 0.79
C LEU A 190 10.00 7.93 0.01
N ALA A 191 10.11 7.31 -1.15
CA ALA A 191 8.98 6.74 -1.85
C ALA A 191 9.34 5.36 -2.36
N ARG A 192 8.52 4.38 -1.99
CA ARG A 192 8.54 3.04 -2.56
C ARG A 192 7.34 2.93 -3.47
N PHE A 193 7.59 2.77 -4.77
CA PHE A 193 6.52 2.75 -5.75
C PHE A 193 5.65 1.51 -5.59
N VAL A 194 4.41 1.63 -6.05
CA VAL A 194 3.43 0.55 -6.05
C VAL A 194 2.83 0.37 -7.43
N ARG A 195 2.40 -0.86 -7.72
CA ARG A 195 1.42 -1.14 -8.78
C ARG A 195 0.12 -1.61 -8.13
N LEU A 196 -0.98 -1.42 -8.83
CA LEU A 196 -2.30 -1.86 -8.42
C LEU A 196 -2.79 -2.90 -9.43
N ALA A 197 -2.63 -4.18 -9.10
CA ALA A 197 -3.05 -5.28 -9.96
C ALA A 197 -4.53 -5.58 -9.68
N GLN A 198 -5.40 -5.36 -10.66
CA GLN A 198 -6.83 -5.59 -10.49
C GLN A 198 -7.11 -7.07 -10.22
N VAL A 199 -7.88 -7.36 -9.17
CA VAL A 199 -8.33 -8.72 -8.87
C VAL A 199 -9.67 -8.97 -9.58
N PRO A 200 -9.77 -9.95 -10.50
CA PRO A 200 -11.02 -10.23 -11.18
C PRO A 200 -12.13 -10.67 -10.22
N VAL A 201 -13.34 -10.15 -10.40
CA VAL A 201 -14.51 -10.50 -9.57
C VAL A 201 -14.84 -12.00 -9.66
N GLN A 202 -14.48 -12.71 -10.74
CA GLN A 202 -14.67 -14.16 -10.81
C GLN A 202 -13.75 -14.95 -9.86
N ALA A 203 -12.57 -14.42 -9.52
CA ALA A 203 -11.73 -14.99 -8.46
C ALA A 203 -12.37 -14.79 -7.08
N LEU A 204 -13.44 -13.98 -7.01
CA LEU A 204 -14.23 -13.76 -5.80
C LEU A 204 -15.41 -14.74 -5.62
N THR A 205 -15.73 -15.54 -6.62
CA THR A 205 -16.93 -16.39 -6.63
C THR A 205 -16.61 -17.84 -6.98
N THR A 206 -15.90 -18.55 -6.09
CA THR A 206 -15.80 -20.03 -6.14
C THR A 206 -15.72 -20.54 -4.68
N THR A 207 -16.59 -21.43 -4.17
CA THR A 207 -17.39 -22.50 -4.80
C THR A 207 -18.68 -22.72 -3.98
N PRO A 208 -19.86 -23.03 -4.57
CA PRO A 208 -20.92 -23.70 -3.83
C PRO A 208 -20.38 -25.03 -3.31
N ILE A 209 -20.57 -25.35 -2.03
CA ILE A 209 -20.35 -26.71 -1.54
C ILE A 209 -21.31 -27.60 -2.32
N ASP A 210 -20.77 -28.49 -3.14
CA ASP A 210 -21.55 -29.46 -3.89
C ASP A 210 -22.20 -30.41 -2.89
N ALA A 211 -23.51 -30.25 -2.66
CA ALA A 211 -24.30 -31.11 -1.79
C ALA A 211 -24.61 -32.44 -2.49
N GLN A 212 -23.59 -33.11 -3.02
CA GLN A 212 -23.69 -34.45 -3.63
C GLN A 212 -22.87 -35.51 -2.90
N SER A 213 -22.73 -35.40 -1.58
CA SER A 213 -22.41 -36.55 -0.71
C SER A 213 -23.65 -37.08 0.03
N ILE A 214 -24.79 -37.13 -0.66
CA ILE A 214 -25.96 -37.93 -0.24
C ILE A 214 -26.30 -38.89 -1.37
N ASN A 215 -25.50 -39.96 -1.47
CA ASN A 215 -25.92 -41.34 -1.72
C ASN A 215 -24.75 -42.14 -2.29
N LEU A 216 -24.30 -43.13 -1.52
CA LEU A 216 -24.18 -44.54 -1.93
C LEU A 216 -23.35 -45.27 -0.87
N HIS A 217 -24.02 -46.04 -0.01
CA HIS A 217 -23.95 -47.51 -0.01
C HIS A 217 -24.70 -48.07 1.21
N HIS A 218 -25.68 -48.93 0.88
CA HIS A 218 -26.22 -50.09 1.60
C HIS A 218 -25.98 -50.23 3.11
#